data_AF-A0A563ADH2-F1
#
_entry.id   AF-A0A563ADH2-F1
#
_cell.length_a   1.000
_cell.length_b   1.000
_cell.length_c   1.000
_cell.angle_alpha   90.00
_cell.angle_beta   90.00
_cell.angle_gamma   90.00
#
_symmetry.space_group_name_H-M   'P 1'
#
loop_
_entity.id
_entity.type
_entity.pdbx_description
1 polymer ?
#
loop_
_entity_poly.entity_id
_entity_poly.type
_entity_poly.pdbx_seq_one_letter_code
_entity_poly.pdbx_strand_id
1 'polypeptide(L)' 'MQDSFWQKLPQPFFILAPMEAVTDIIFRHVVAEAGSPDIWFSEFTNATGWTHAG' A
#
# COMPACT_ATOMS: atom_id res chain seq x y z
N MET A 1 -11.03 19.53 -13.10
CA MET A 1 -10.30 18.27 -12.84
C MET A 1 -9.75 18.40 -11.43
N GLN A 2 -10.08 17.48 -10.51
CA GLN A 2 -9.62 17.59 -9.12
C GLN A 2 -8.09 17.44 -9.05
N ASP A 3 -7.42 18.32 -8.29
CA ASP A 3 -6.00 18.17 -7.90
C ASP A 3 -5.88 16.98 -6.94
N SER A 4 -5.50 15.82 -7.48
CA SER A 4 -5.32 14.60 -6.67
C SER A 4 -3.87 14.44 -6.24
N PHE A 5 -3.65 13.71 -5.14
CA PHE A 5 -2.31 13.31 -4.69
C PHE A 5 -1.49 12.65 -5.82
N TRP A 6 -2.13 11.84 -6.67
CA TRP A 6 -1.50 11.14 -7.79
C TRP A 6 -0.78 12.05 -8.78
N GLN A 7 -1.26 13.28 -8.96
CA GLN A 7 -0.66 14.26 -9.88
C GLN A 7 0.59 14.94 -9.30
N LYS A 8 0.85 14.78 -7.99
CA LYS A 8 1.96 15.43 -7.28
C LYS A 8 3.17 14.51 -7.08
N LEU A 9 3.07 13.24 -7.50
CA LEU A 9 4.12 12.25 -7.32
C LEU A 9 5.28 12.44 -8.32
N PRO A 10 6.54 12.17 -7.89
CA PRO A 10 7.68 12.11 -8.80
C PRO A 10 7.43 11.06 -9.90
N GLN A 11 7.97 11.27 -11.10
CA GLN A 11 7.81 10.35 -12.23
C GLN A 11 9.18 9.92 -12.76
N PRO A 12 9.48 8.61 -12.89
CA PRO A 12 8.66 7.48 -12.42
C PRO A 12 8.63 7.39 -10.88
N PHE A 13 7.58 6.76 -10.33
CA PHE A 13 7.51 6.39 -8.91
C PHE A 13 7.34 4.87 -8.77
N PHE A 14 7.69 4.37 -7.59
CA PHE A 14 7.58 2.96 -7.24
C PHE A 14 6.53 2.75 -6.15
N ILE A 15 5.83 1.62 -6.23
CA ILE A 15 4.86 1.18 -5.23
C ILE A 15 5.21 -0.23 -4.78
N LEU A 16 4.97 -0.54 -3.51
CA LEU A 16 4.93 -1.92 -3.06
C LEU A 16 3.54 -2.50 -3.36
N ALA A 17 3.49 -3.53 -4.21
CA ALA A 17 2.24 -4.17 -4.59
C ALA A 17 1.56 -4.85 -3.37
N PRO A 18 0.23 -4.74 -3.22
CA PRO A 18 -0.50 -5.46 -2.18
C PRO A 18 -0.51 -6.96 -2.47
N MET A 19 -0.12 -7.78 -1.48
CA MET A 19 -0.09 -9.24 -1.56
C MET A 19 -0.54 -9.83 -0.22
N GLU A 20 -1.64 -10.58 -0.23
CA GLU A 20 -2.18 -11.25 0.95
C GLU A 20 -1.18 -12.26 1.53
N ALA A 21 -1.05 -12.29 2.85
CA ALA A 21 -0.11 -13.12 3.62
C ALA A 21 1.38 -12.91 3.29
N VAL A 22 1.71 -11.82 2.57
CA VAL A 22 3.10 -11.49 2.20
C VAL A 22 3.43 -10.08 2.63
N THR A 23 2.66 -9.08 2.18
CA THR A 23 2.88 -7.68 2.57
C THR A 23 2.25 -7.38 3.92
N ASP A 24 2.59 -8.12 4.96
CA ASP A 24 2.14 -7.84 6.31
C ASP A 24 2.90 -6.64 6.93
N ILE A 25 2.67 -6.37 8.21
CA ILE A 25 3.34 -5.27 8.93
C ILE A 25 4.86 -5.51 8.98
N ILE A 26 5.30 -6.74 9.26
CA ILE A 26 6.72 -7.06 9.44
C ILE A 26 7.47 -6.94 8.13
N PHE A 27 6.91 -7.48 7.04
CA PHE A 27 7.48 -7.35 5.71
C PHE A 27 7.64 -5.89 5.30
N ARG A 28 6.63 -5.05 5.56
CA ARG A 28 6.75 -3.61 5.28
C ARG A 28 7.85 -2.92 6.07
N HIS A 29 8.08 -3.30 7.33
CA HIS A 29 9.21 -2.77 8.10
C HIS A 29 10.56 -3.16 7.47
N VAL A 30 10.70 -4.41 6.99
CA VAL A 30 11.93 -4.85 6.31
C VAL A 30 12.15 -4.08 5.01
N VAL A 31 11.11 -3.89 4.20
CA VAL A 31 11.22 -3.14 2.94
C VAL A 31 11.50 -1.66 3.18
N ALA A 32 10.98 -1.08 4.28
CA ALA A 32 11.22 0.33 4.60
C ALA A 32 12.71 0.62 4.85
N GLU A 33 13.41 -0.33 5.48
CA GLU A 33 14.86 -0.27 5.71
C GLU A 33 15.66 -0.61 4.44
N ALA A 34 15.19 -1.57 3.63
CA ALA A 34 15.93 -2.06 2.47
C ALA A 34 15.81 -1.18 1.21
N GLY A 35 14.68 -0.49 1.03
CA GLY A 35 14.38 0.28 -0.17
C GLY A 35 12.92 0.71 -0.22
N SER A 36 12.57 1.74 0.56
CA SER A 36 11.20 2.23 0.66
C SER A 36 10.65 2.67 -0.71
N PRO A 37 9.45 2.21 -1.11
CA PRO A 37 8.70 2.78 -2.23
C PRO A 37 8.17 4.18 -1.89
N ASP A 38 7.67 4.87 -2.90
CA ASP A 38 6.98 6.16 -2.75
C ASP A 38 5.57 5.99 -2.15
N ILE A 39 4.94 4.82 -2.36
CA ILE A 39 3.59 4.50 -1.89
C ILE A 39 3.52 3.07 -1.35
N TRP A 40 2.80 2.94 -0.24
CA TRP A 40 2.56 1.67 0.44
C TRP A 40 1.09 1.27 0.37
N PHE A 41 0.84 -0.02 0.26
CA PHE A 41 -0.48 -0.62 0.44
C PHE A 41 -0.48 -1.65 1.57
N SER A 42 -1.65 -1.82 2.19
CA SER A 42 -1.93 -2.94 3.07
C SER A 42 -2.14 -4.23 2.27
N GLU A 43 -2.33 -5.34 2.96
CA GLU A 43 -2.92 -6.53 2.36
C GLU A 43 -4.35 -6.27 1.88
N PHE A 44 -4.86 -7.14 1.00
CA PHE A 44 -6.24 -7.08 0.56
C PHE A 44 -7.20 -7.30 1.74
N THR A 45 -8.13 -6.37 1.94
CA THR A 45 -9.13 -6.43 3.01
C THR A 45 -10.52 -6.65 2.40
N ASN A 46 -11.21 -7.71 2.79
CA ASN A 46 -12.55 -7.99 2.31
C ASN A 46 -13.56 -6.97 2.86
N ALA A 47 -14.16 -6.17 1.97
CA ALA A 47 -15.08 -5.09 2.34
C ALA A 47 -16.36 -5.62 3.05
N THR A 48 -16.95 -6.70 2.56
CA THR A 48 -18.15 -7.31 3.16
C THR A 48 -17.86 -7.85 4.56
N GLY A 49 -16.70 -8.49 4.74
CA GLY A 49 -16.21 -8.93 6.05
C GLY A 49 -16.03 -7.75 7.00
N TRP A 50 -15.41 -6.67 6.52
CA TRP A 50 -15.23 -5.45 7.32
C TRP A 50 -16.57 -4.81 7.75
N THR A 51 -17.59 -4.80 6.89
CA THR A 51 -18.88 -4.15 7.19
C THR A 51 -19.82 -5.02 8.03
N HIS A 52 -19.68 -6.34 8.01
CA HIS A 52 -20.65 -7.27 8.64
C HIS A 52 -20.07 -8.16 9.75
N ALA A 53 -18.75 -8.27 9.89
CA ALA A 53 -18.09 -9.07 10.92
C ALA A 53 -17.50 -8.23 12.07
N GLY A 54 -17.75 -6.91 12.07
CA GLY A 54 -17.38 -5.98 13.14
C GLY A 54 -18.31 -6.03 14.34
#